data_AF-A0A519VW99-F1
#
_entry.id   AF-A0A519VW99-F1
#
_cell.length_a   1.000
_cell.length_b   1.000
_cell.length_c   1.000
_cell.angle_alpha   90.00
_cell.angle_beta   90.00
_cell.angle_gamma   90.00
#
_symmetry.space_group_name_H-M   'P 1'
#
loop_
_entity.id
_entity.type
_entity.pdbx_description
1 polymer ?
#
loop_
_entity_poly.entity_id
_entity_poly.type
_entity_poly.pdbx_seq_one_letter_code
_entity_poly.pdbx_strand_id
1 'polypeptide(L)'
;MQKLIVILLLFISPQTFAQTDQTFTYDNRIYQPNIKTVLCYNTSREQSLPVIQLNSSETITLSFDDLLAGTKNYWYTIEHCTSDWQPSR
;
A
#
# COMPACT_ATOMS: atom_id res chain seq x y z
N MET A 1 -24.62 -45.47 7.28
CA MET A 1 -23.38 -44.97 6.64
C MET A 1 -23.63 -43.68 5.86
N GLN A 2 -24.51 -43.69 4.85
CA GLN A 2 -24.76 -42.51 3.98
C GLN A 2 -25.31 -41.28 4.71
N LYS A 3 -26.23 -41.47 5.69
CA LYS A 3 -26.76 -40.38 6.52
C LYS A 3 -25.71 -39.75 7.46
N LEU A 4 -24.66 -40.49 7.82
CA LEU A 4 -23.58 -40.01 8.69
C LEU A 4 -22.58 -39.13 7.92
N ILE A 5 -22.36 -39.45 6.63
CA ILE A 5 -21.49 -38.69 5.71
C ILE A 5 -22.08 -37.31 5.41
N VAL A 6 -23.41 -37.20 5.25
CA VAL A 6 -24.10 -35.92 5.01
C VAL A 6 -23.99 -34.97 6.21
N ILE A 7 -24.05 -35.50 7.43
CA ILE A 7 -23.88 -34.69 8.66
C ILE A 7 -22.43 -34.20 8.77
N LEU A 8 -21.44 -35.01 8.41
CA LEU A 8 -20.03 -34.62 8.43
C LEU A 8 -19.70 -33.51 7.42
N LEU A 9 -20.37 -33.50 6.26
CA LEU A 9 -20.22 -32.47 5.23
C LEU A 9 -20.84 -31.12 5.63
N LEU A 10 -21.83 -31.10 6.54
CA LEU A 10 -22.46 -29.87 7.04
C LEU A 10 -21.60 -29.10 8.06
N PHE A 11 -20.59 -29.74 8.66
CA PHE A 11 -19.62 -29.08 9.55
C PHE A 11 -18.43 -28.46 8.80
N ILE A 12 -18.32 -28.73 7.49
CA ILE A 12 -17.33 -28.11 6.62
C ILE A 12 -18.03 -26.97 5.89
N SER A 13 -18.42 -25.94 6.64
CA SER A 13 -18.77 -24.66 6.00
C SER A 13 -17.55 -24.23 5.21
N PRO A 14 -17.63 -24.01 3.88
CA PRO A 14 -16.51 -23.44 3.18
C PRO A 14 -16.36 -22.00 3.69
N GLN A 15 -15.37 -21.76 4.54
CA GLN A 15 -14.88 -20.41 4.82
C GLN A 15 -14.19 -19.93 3.55
N THR A 16 -14.98 -19.63 2.52
CA THR A 16 -14.53 -18.85 1.38
C THR A 16 -14.27 -17.45 1.93
N PHE A 17 -13.03 -17.21 2.36
CA PHE A 17 -12.52 -15.85 2.44
C PHE A 17 -12.55 -15.34 1.00
N ALA A 18 -13.53 -14.50 0.67
CA ALA A 18 -13.36 -13.59 -0.45
C ALA A 18 -12.05 -12.86 -0.17
N GLN A 19 -11.07 -13.02 -1.07
CA GLN A 19 -9.81 -12.31 -0.96
C GLN A 19 -10.18 -10.83 -0.89
N THR A 20 -9.86 -10.23 0.24
CA THR A 20 -10.20 -8.85 0.54
C THR A 20 -9.63 -8.02 -0.60
N ASP A 21 -10.48 -7.26 -1.30
CA ASP A 21 -10.00 -6.14 -2.10
C ASP A 21 -9.02 -5.38 -1.22
N GLN A 22 -7.77 -5.22 -1.66
CA GLN A 22 -6.81 -4.43 -0.90
C GLN A 22 -7.35 -3.00 -0.83
N THR A 23 -8.05 -2.69 0.27
CA THR A 23 -8.46 -1.32 0.55
C THR A 23 -7.19 -0.53 0.82
N PHE A 24 -6.80 0.29 -0.14
CA PHE A 24 -5.74 1.26 0.06
C PHE A 24 -6.21 2.30 1.08
N THR A 25 -5.38 2.52 2.09
CA THR A 25 -5.51 3.58 3.07
C THR A 25 -4.54 4.71 2.72
N TYR A 26 -4.94 5.96 3.00
CA TYR A 26 -4.10 7.15 2.82
C TYR A 26 -3.18 7.40 4.03
N ASP A 27 -2.69 6.32 4.64
CA ASP A 27 -1.67 6.34 5.69
C ASP A 27 -0.30 5.92 5.12
N ASN A 28 0.77 6.15 5.89
CA ASN A 28 2.10 5.69 5.49
C ASN A 28 2.19 4.16 5.67
N ARG A 29 1.96 3.42 4.58
CA ARG A 29 1.89 1.96 4.60
C ARG A 29 2.63 1.31 3.44
N ILE A 30 3.35 0.24 3.76
CA ILE A 30 3.99 -0.64 2.77
C ILE A 30 3.10 -1.86 2.55
N TYR A 31 2.59 -2.03 1.33
CA TYR A 31 1.68 -3.13 0.98
C TYR A 31 2.39 -4.38 0.46
N GLN A 32 3.57 -4.23 -0.13
CA GLN A 32 4.36 -5.32 -0.69
C GLN A 32 5.53 -5.67 0.24
N PRO A 33 5.65 -6.93 0.70
CA PRO A 33 6.63 -7.30 1.73
C PRO A 33 8.09 -7.22 1.26
N ASN A 34 8.33 -7.27 -0.05
CA ASN A 34 9.65 -7.11 -0.68
C ASN A 34 10.12 -5.66 -0.79
N ILE A 35 9.21 -4.69 -0.65
CA ILE A 35 9.56 -3.26 -0.67
C ILE A 35 10.09 -2.86 0.70
N LYS A 36 11.29 -2.29 0.74
CA LYS A 36 11.99 -1.86 1.96
C LYS A 36 12.53 -0.44 1.83
N THR A 37 12.93 0.12 2.97
CA THR A 37 13.61 1.42 3.05
C THR A 37 12.85 2.53 2.33
N VAL A 38 11.52 2.58 2.51
CA VAL A 38 10.72 3.66 1.92
C VAL A 38 11.07 4.97 2.63
N LEU A 39 11.64 5.91 1.87
CA LEU A 39 12.00 7.25 2.34
C LEU A 39 11.27 8.29 1.49
N CYS A 40 10.72 9.31 2.15
CA CYS A 40 10.03 10.42 1.49
C CYS A 40 10.45 11.73 2.18
N TYR A 41 11.17 12.59 1.45
CA TYR A 41 11.82 13.78 2.01
C TYR A 41 11.96 14.89 0.97
N ASN A 42 12.23 16.12 1.40
CA ASN A 42 12.59 17.22 0.49
C ASN A 42 13.95 16.93 -0.15
N THR A 43 14.02 16.88 -1.49
CA THR A 43 15.19 16.43 -2.26
C THR A 43 16.50 17.14 -1.88
N SER A 44 16.44 18.41 -1.45
CA SER A 44 17.63 19.19 -1.06
C SER A 44 18.15 18.88 0.35
N ARG A 45 17.35 18.19 1.18
CA ARG A 45 17.62 17.90 2.59
C ARG A 45 17.24 16.47 2.91
N GLU A 46 18.20 15.56 2.78
CA GLU A 46 17.99 14.15 3.13
C GLU A 46 17.49 14.01 4.58
N GLN A 47 16.60 13.04 4.81
CA GLN A 47 15.96 12.76 6.12
C GLN A 47 15.05 13.88 6.68
N SER A 48 14.71 14.90 5.88
CA SER A 48 13.72 15.91 6.27
C SER A 48 12.27 15.42 6.11
N LEU A 49 11.32 16.19 6.65
CA LEU A 49 9.91 15.99 6.35
C LEU A 49 9.64 16.24 4.86
N PRO A 50 8.67 15.54 4.24
CA PRO A 50 8.33 15.71 2.83
C PRO A 50 7.46 16.96 2.62
N VAL A 51 8.03 18.13 2.91
CA VAL A 51 7.37 19.43 2.75
C VAL A 51 8.18 20.30 1.79
N ILE A 52 7.48 20.97 0.89
CA ILE A 52 8.04 21.93 -0.07
C ILE A 52 7.25 23.23 -0.05
N GLN A 53 7.92 24.32 -0.39
CA GLN A 53 7.28 25.59 -0.70
C GLN A 53 6.62 25.53 -2.09
N LEU A 54 5.33 25.83 -2.17
CA LEU A 54 4.63 25.93 -3.46
C LEU A 54 5.20 27.07 -4.32
N ASN A 55 5.22 26.88 -5.64
CA ASN A 55 5.84 27.80 -6.62
C ASN A 55 7.34 28.03 -6.42
N SER A 56 8.04 27.03 -5.89
CA SER A 56 9.51 27.02 -5.78
C SER A 56 10.11 25.93 -6.66
N SER A 57 11.44 25.83 -6.67
CA SER A 57 12.18 24.73 -7.28
C SER A 57 12.38 23.53 -6.35
N GLU A 58 11.83 23.56 -5.13
CA GLU A 58 11.93 22.44 -4.21
C GLU A 58 11.11 21.25 -4.71
N THR A 59 11.64 20.04 -4.51
CA THR A 59 11.00 18.78 -4.91
C THR A 59 10.98 17.79 -3.75
N ILE A 60 10.15 16.76 -3.88
CA ILE A 60 10.13 15.61 -2.98
C ILE A 60 10.81 14.43 -3.67
N THR A 61 11.70 13.76 -2.95
CA THR A 61 12.25 12.46 -3.35
C THR A 61 11.51 11.36 -2.61
N LEU A 62 10.93 10.42 -3.35
CA LEU A 62 10.44 9.14 -2.84
C LEU A 62 11.37 8.04 -3.36
N SER A 63 12.00 7.30 -2.45
CA SER A 63 12.90 6.20 -2.78
C SER A 63 12.54 4.96 -1.98
N PHE A 64 12.82 3.79 -2.55
CA PHE A 64 12.61 2.49 -1.92
C PHE A 64 13.51 1.43 -2.56
N ASP A 65 13.69 0.32 -1.86
CA ASP A 65 14.37 -0.85 -2.35
C ASP A 65 13.35 -1.95 -2.70
N ASP A 66 13.42 -2.53 -3.90
CA ASP A 66 12.80 -3.83 -4.19
C ASP A 66 13.86 -4.95 -4.04
N LEU A 67 13.64 -5.85 -3.09
CA LEU A 67 14.53 -6.98 -2.83
C LEU A 67 14.33 -8.17 -3.78
N LEU A 68 13.39 -8.10 -4.73
CA LEU A 68 13.21 -9.11 -5.75
C LEU A 68 14.15 -8.89 -6.94
N ALA A 69 14.61 -9.99 -7.54
CA ALA A 69 15.46 -9.93 -8.72
C ALA A 69 14.72 -9.43 -9.97
N GLY A 70 15.49 -8.94 -10.94
CA GLY A 70 15.00 -8.45 -12.23
C GLY A 70 14.66 -6.96 -12.22
N THR A 71 14.58 -6.39 -13.41
CA THR A 71 14.16 -4.99 -13.59
C THR A 71 12.65 -4.92 -13.62
N LYS A 72 12.08 -3.98 -12.88
CA LYS A 72 10.63 -3.76 -12.81
C LYS A 72 10.30 -2.32 -13.13
N ASN A 73 9.13 -2.14 -13.75
CA ASN A 73 8.55 -0.83 -13.96
C ASN A 73 7.58 -0.54 -12.82
N TYR A 74 7.66 0.66 -12.25
CA TYR A 74 6.75 1.15 -11.24
C TYR A 74 6.04 2.39 -11.78
N TRP A 75 4.76 2.51 -11.45
CA TRP A 75 3.94 3.66 -11.75
C TRP A 75 3.36 4.20 -10.46
N TYR A 76 3.14 5.51 -10.41
CA TYR A 76 2.63 6.19 -9.23
C TYR A 76 1.54 7.19 -9.61
N THR A 77 0.69 7.49 -8.64
CA THR A 77 -0.30 8.58 -8.68
C THR A 77 -0.03 9.49 -7.49
N ILE A 78 -0.26 10.79 -7.67
CA ILE A 78 -0.33 11.75 -6.57
C ILE A 78 -1.81 12.07 -6.35
N GLU A 79 -2.33 11.74 -5.17
CA GLU A 79 -3.70 12.02 -4.76
C GLU A 79 -3.72 13.26 -3.85
N HIS A 80 -4.68 14.17 -4.09
CA HIS A 80 -4.84 15.34 -3.25
C HIS A 80 -5.86 15.05 -2.14
N CYS A 81 -5.45 15.27 -0.89
CA CYS A 81 -6.28 15.00 0.27
C CYS A 81 -6.62 16.28 1.05
N THR A 82 -7.72 16.24 1.80
CA THR A 82 -8.05 17.19 2.85
C THR A 82 -7.12 17.04 4.06
N SER A 83 -7.20 17.95 5.03
CA SER A 83 -6.34 17.94 6.23
C SER A 83 -6.48 16.69 7.11
N ASP A 84 -7.59 15.97 7.01
CA ASP A 84 -7.90 14.71 7.68
C ASP A 84 -7.65 13.48 6.79
N TRP A 85 -6.85 13.64 5.73
CA TRP A 85 -6.40 12.56 4.83
C TRP A 85 -7.52 11.83 4.10
N GLN A 86 -8.64 12.52 3.83
CA GLN A 86 -9.66 12.04 2.89
C GLN A 86 -9.37 12.58 1.48
N PRO A 87 -9.62 11.81 0.42
CA PRO A 87 -9.54 12.33 -0.95
C PRO A 87 -10.41 13.57 -1.09
N SER A 88 -9.89 14.63 -1.72
CA SER A 88 -10.63 15.89 -1.81
C SER A 88 -11.65 15.95 -2.95
N ARG A 89 -11.79 14.88 -3.74
CA ARG A 89 -12.64 14.81 -4.94
C ARG A 89 -14.06 14.41 -4.62
#